data_AF-A0A369EP47-F1
#
_entry.id   AF-A0A369EP47-F1
#
_cell.length_a   1.000
_cell.length_b   1.000
_cell.length_c   1.000
_cell.angle_alpha   90.00
_cell.angle_beta   90.00
_cell.angle_gamma   90.00
#
_symmetry.space_group_name_H-M   'P 1'
#
loop_
_entity.id
_entity.type
_entity.pdbx_description
1 polymer ?
#
loop_
_entity_poly.entity_id
_entity_poly.type
_entity_poly.pdbx_seq_one_letter_code
_entity_poly.pdbx_strand_id
1 'polypeptide(L)'
;MTYENFHSDLTNILNGEYEKEIHDWDKIKAVLLHIVKNNYQGFGRNIVDFIDRGSWDRITKIDFKDGNRQLELTWNNGWLYHASIETILIIEHERAFFVLIKSYYQDRKKLNKLYSARCRSYEIDKFGHYMVEVQRVTRSGEEFIQIPNINCYTTAIMIRPPNRVPVSNHASELLMHNINLNLAIAKFDFLLQELSDIKEYDRDALQEKGNTARRYLEYVLMLVNIRAEKEFEEDYQKLMLGSLSRVINFLGLPNKLKNDITLAQELLNSCSHHGGVRIEKNELEQAMETLQQLCQWIKGIDFFKVSKDINGKSININKPF
;
A
#
# COMPACT_ATOMS: atom_id res chain seq x y z
N MET A 1 -12.56 -21.98 20.17
CA MET A 1 -11.76 -20.91 20.80
C MET A 1 -12.69 -19.76 21.16
N THR A 2 -12.49 -19.10 22.30
CA THR A 2 -13.24 -17.88 22.69
C THR A 2 -12.56 -16.62 22.18
N TYR A 3 -13.24 -15.47 22.20
CA TYR A 3 -12.60 -14.19 21.86
C TYR A 3 -11.43 -13.89 22.77
N GLU A 4 -11.63 -14.08 24.08
CA GLU A 4 -10.66 -13.73 25.11
C GLU A 4 -9.36 -14.54 24.95
N ASN A 5 -9.48 -15.84 24.67
CA ASN A 5 -8.31 -16.68 24.42
C ASN A 5 -7.63 -16.30 23.11
N PHE A 6 -8.41 -16.08 22.03
CA PHE A 6 -7.87 -15.67 20.75
C PHE A 6 -7.11 -14.34 20.83
N HIS A 7 -7.71 -13.35 21.51
CA HIS A 7 -7.16 -12.01 21.68
C HIS A 7 -5.92 -12.03 22.57
N SER A 8 -5.94 -12.78 23.67
CA SER A 8 -4.78 -12.94 24.55
C SER A 8 -3.61 -13.59 23.82
N ASP A 9 -3.85 -14.69 23.09
CA ASP A 9 -2.83 -15.36 22.29
C ASP A 9 -2.23 -14.42 21.23
N LEU A 10 -3.09 -13.68 20.51
CA LEU A 10 -2.65 -12.72 19.52
C LEU A 10 -1.84 -11.58 20.15
N THR A 11 -2.30 -11.03 21.26
CA THR A 11 -1.61 -9.98 22.01
C THR A 11 -0.23 -10.45 22.45
N ASN A 12 -0.10 -11.70 22.91
CA ASN A 12 1.16 -12.31 23.28
C ASN A 12 2.11 -12.47 22.09
N ILE A 13 1.61 -12.94 20.93
CA ILE A 13 2.41 -13.02 19.69
C ILE A 13 2.92 -11.63 19.29
N LEU A 14 2.06 -10.62 19.42
CA LEU A 14 2.36 -9.24 19.06
C LEU A 14 3.22 -8.51 20.08
N ASN A 15 3.37 -9.02 21.31
CA ASN A 15 3.84 -8.24 22.47
C ASN A 15 3.06 -6.91 22.64
N GLY A 16 1.76 -6.92 22.34
CA GLY A 16 0.89 -5.74 22.39
C GLY A 16 1.09 -4.70 21.27
N GLU A 17 1.89 -4.98 20.24
CA GLU A 17 2.20 -4.06 19.13
C GLU A 17 1.10 -4.00 18.06
N TYR A 18 -0.14 -3.67 18.45
CA TYR A 18 -1.20 -3.35 17.50
C TYR A 18 -0.90 -2.04 16.76
N GLU A 19 -1.43 -1.88 15.55
CA GLU A 19 -1.30 -0.67 14.72
C GLU A 19 0.15 -0.23 14.43
N LYS A 20 1.08 -1.19 14.49
CA LYS A 20 2.49 -1.01 14.10
C LYS A 20 2.87 -1.93 12.96
N GLU A 21 3.76 -1.46 12.08
CA GLU A 21 4.31 -2.29 11.01
C GLU A 21 5.19 -3.40 11.59
N ILE A 22 4.90 -4.65 11.24
CA ILE A 22 5.64 -5.82 11.70
C ILE A 22 6.47 -6.37 10.55
N HIS A 23 7.79 -6.28 10.70
CA HIS A 23 8.76 -6.75 9.71
C HIS A 23 9.39 -8.11 10.07
N ASP A 24 9.26 -8.56 11.32
CA ASP A 24 9.81 -9.84 11.76
C ASP A 24 9.07 -11.01 11.10
N TRP A 25 9.79 -11.87 10.38
CA TRP A 25 9.19 -12.92 9.56
C TRP A 25 8.53 -14.02 10.40
N ASP A 26 9.15 -14.41 11.51
CA ASP A 26 8.61 -15.46 12.36
C ASP A 26 7.36 -14.96 13.10
N LYS A 27 7.36 -13.69 13.54
CA LYS A 27 6.17 -13.02 14.09
C LYS A 27 5.06 -12.92 13.04
N ILE A 28 5.37 -12.53 11.80
CA ILE A 28 4.39 -12.50 10.69
C ILE A 28 3.75 -13.87 10.50
N LYS A 29 4.55 -14.95 10.41
CA LYS A 29 4.04 -16.32 10.25
C LYS A 29 3.13 -16.70 11.42
N ALA A 30 3.54 -16.42 12.65
CA ALA A 30 2.75 -16.72 13.84
C ALA A 30 1.41 -15.99 13.84
N VAL A 31 1.40 -14.68 13.53
CA VAL A 31 0.17 -13.87 13.43
C VAL A 31 -0.77 -14.43 12.35
N LEU A 32 -0.28 -14.64 11.14
CA LEU A 32 -1.08 -15.14 10.03
C LEU A 32 -1.64 -16.53 10.31
N LEU A 33 -0.84 -17.43 10.89
CA LEU A 33 -1.30 -18.76 11.29
C LEU A 33 -2.38 -18.68 12.37
N HIS A 34 -2.20 -17.83 13.38
CA HIS A 34 -3.18 -17.67 14.45
C HIS A 34 -4.50 -17.11 13.91
N ILE A 35 -4.44 -16.02 13.15
CA ILE A 35 -5.62 -15.40 12.51
C ILE A 35 -6.34 -16.43 11.65
N VAL A 36 -5.61 -17.18 10.82
CA VAL A 36 -6.22 -18.11 9.86
C VAL A 36 -6.75 -19.39 10.52
N LYS A 37 -6.01 -20.00 11.44
CA LYS A 37 -6.37 -21.32 11.99
C LYS A 37 -7.24 -21.23 13.24
N ASN A 38 -7.05 -20.19 14.05
CA ASN A 38 -7.68 -20.08 15.37
C ASN A 38 -8.85 -19.10 15.38
N ASN A 39 -9.33 -18.67 14.21
CA ASN A 39 -10.47 -17.78 14.06
C ASN A 39 -11.68 -18.27 14.89
N TYR A 40 -12.07 -17.44 15.85
CA TYR A 40 -13.11 -17.70 16.82
C TYR A 40 -14.51 -17.24 16.36
N GLN A 41 -14.61 -16.57 15.20
CA GLN A 41 -15.87 -16.10 14.59
C GLN A 41 -16.16 -16.79 13.24
N GLY A 42 -17.40 -16.67 12.77
CA GLY A 42 -17.78 -17.06 11.40
C GLY A 42 -17.66 -18.55 11.02
N PHE A 43 -17.69 -19.47 11.99
CA PHE A 43 -17.41 -20.90 11.80
C PHE A 43 -15.99 -21.19 11.28
N GLY A 44 -14.99 -20.42 11.73
CA GLY A 44 -13.60 -20.61 11.32
C GLY A 44 -13.34 -20.17 9.87
N ARG A 45 -14.09 -19.18 9.38
CA ARG A 45 -13.93 -18.62 8.02
C ARG A 45 -13.24 -17.27 8.10
N ASN A 46 -12.02 -17.22 7.58
CA ASN A 46 -11.32 -15.97 7.29
C ASN A 46 -11.76 -15.47 5.94
N ILE A 47 -11.80 -14.15 5.79
CA ILE A 47 -12.08 -13.49 4.53
C ILE A 47 -10.75 -12.92 4.03
N VAL A 48 -10.38 -13.23 2.80
CA VAL A 48 -9.35 -12.44 2.08
C VAL A 48 -10.09 -11.36 1.32
N ASP A 49 -9.57 -10.14 1.35
CA ASP A 49 -10.00 -9.07 0.47
C ASP A 49 -8.80 -8.42 -0.21
N PHE A 50 -9.01 -7.99 -1.44
CA PHE A 50 -8.02 -7.28 -2.24
C PHE A 50 -8.58 -5.91 -2.57
N ILE A 51 -7.74 -4.90 -2.41
CA ILE A 51 -8.13 -3.48 -2.41
C ILE A 51 -9.02 -3.06 -3.59
N ASP A 52 -8.89 -3.67 -4.76
CA ASP A 52 -9.64 -3.32 -5.98
C ASP A 52 -10.53 -4.45 -6.50
N ARG A 53 -10.69 -5.55 -5.76
CA ARG A 53 -11.45 -6.72 -6.23
C ARG A 53 -12.70 -7.05 -5.46
N GLY A 54 -12.77 -6.66 -4.19
CA GLY A 54 -13.92 -7.01 -3.38
C GLY A 54 -14.22 -8.52 -3.34
N SER A 55 -13.18 -9.33 -3.41
CA SER A 55 -13.32 -10.77 -3.61
C SER A 55 -13.23 -11.45 -2.26
N TRP A 56 -14.36 -11.59 -1.59
CA TRP A 56 -14.40 -12.29 -0.30
C TRP A 56 -14.49 -13.78 -0.48
N ASP A 57 -13.45 -14.47 -0.05
CA ASP A 57 -13.51 -15.92 0.06
C ASP A 57 -12.73 -16.46 1.25
N ARG A 58 -12.98 -17.73 1.54
CA ARG A 58 -12.33 -18.53 2.55
C ARG A 58 -10.94 -18.93 2.10
N ILE A 59 -9.98 -18.76 3.02
CA ILE A 59 -8.67 -19.39 2.93
C ILE A 59 -8.82 -20.89 3.24
N THR A 60 -8.45 -21.74 2.28
CA THR A 60 -8.48 -23.20 2.44
C THR A 60 -7.10 -23.77 2.78
N LYS A 61 -6.03 -23.10 2.37
CA LYS A 61 -4.65 -23.46 2.68
C LYS A 61 -3.79 -22.22 2.87
N ILE A 62 -2.84 -22.32 3.79
CA ILE A 62 -1.79 -21.33 4.03
C ILE A 62 -0.45 -22.06 4.10
N ASP A 63 0.54 -21.55 3.37
CA ASP A 63 1.91 -22.08 3.34
C ASP A 63 2.94 -20.95 3.28
N PHE A 64 4.15 -21.23 3.74
CA PHE A 64 5.23 -20.26 3.85
C PHE A 64 6.52 -20.81 3.25
N LYS A 65 7.18 -20.00 2.41
CA LYS A 65 8.50 -20.30 1.85
C LYS A 65 9.50 -19.30 2.40
N ASP A 66 10.32 -19.75 3.34
CA ASP A 66 11.23 -18.87 4.10
C ASP A 66 12.29 -18.19 3.22
N GLY A 67 12.78 -18.87 2.18
CA GLY A 67 13.88 -18.37 1.34
C GLY A 67 13.61 -17.04 0.64
N ASN A 68 12.34 -16.67 0.45
CA ASN A 68 11.93 -15.40 -0.16
C ASN A 68 10.76 -14.73 0.58
N ARG A 69 10.55 -15.10 1.86
CA ARG A 69 9.45 -14.60 2.71
C ARG A 69 8.09 -14.68 1.99
N GLN A 70 7.87 -15.75 1.24
CA GLN A 70 6.67 -15.89 0.42
C GLN A 70 5.56 -16.56 1.21
N LEU A 71 4.42 -15.87 1.29
CA LEU A 71 3.13 -16.41 1.65
C LEU A 71 2.47 -17.00 0.40
N GLU A 72 1.94 -18.21 0.53
CA GLU A 72 1.06 -18.86 -0.44
C GLU A 72 -0.28 -19.15 0.24
N LEU A 73 -1.36 -18.55 -0.28
CA LEU A 73 -2.73 -18.86 0.14
C LEU A 73 -3.45 -19.57 -1.01
N THR A 74 -4.22 -20.60 -0.67
CA THR A 74 -5.27 -21.10 -1.55
C THR A 74 -6.61 -20.53 -1.07
N TRP A 75 -7.34 -19.92 -1.98
CA TRP A 75 -8.63 -19.28 -1.75
C TRP A 75 -9.53 -19.51 -2.98
N ASN A 76 -10.81 -19.12 -2.92
CA ASN A 76 -11.78 -19.13 -4.03
C ASN A 76 -11.61 -20.24 -5.08
N ASN A 77 -12.27 -21.39 -4.89
CA ASN A 77 -12.26 -22.50 -5.85
C ASN A 77 -10.85 -22.96 -6.31
N GLY A 78 -9.81 -22.76 -5.48
CA GLY A 78 -8.45 -23.23 -5.76
C GLY A 78 -7.51 -22.18 -6.33
N TRP A 79 -7.93 -20.92 -6.41
CA TRP A 79 -7.07 -19.80 -6.78
C TRP A 79 -5.93 -19.63 -5.77
N LEU A 80 -4.79 -19.19 -6.26
CA LEU A 80 -3.59 -18.96 -5.47
C LEU A 80 -3.37 -17.47 -5.27
N TYR A 81 -2.89 -17.10 -4.09
CA TYR A 81 -2.34 -15.77 -3.81
C TYR A 81 -0.90 -15.94 -3.35
N HIS A 82 0.03 -15.33 -4.07
CA HIS A 82 1.45 -15.35 -3.76
C HIS A 82 1.95 -13.95 -3.43
N ALA A 83 2.53 -13.80 -2.25
CA ALA A 83 3.03 -12.53 -1.75
C ALA A 83 4.39 -12.71 -1.09
N SER A 84 5.43 -12.04 -1.58
CA SER A 84 6.69 -11.90 -0.83
C SER A 84 6.52 -10.78 0.19
N ILE A 85 6.26 -11.13 1.44
CA ILE A 85 5.82 -10.18 2.47
C ILE A 85 6.98 -9.32 2.94
N GLU A 86 6.80 -8.00 2.82
CA GLU A 86 7.66 -6.99 3.43
C GLU A 86 7.25 -6.77 4.88
N THR A 87 5.96 -6.52 5.11
CA THR A 87 5.41 -6.19 6.42
C THR A 87 3.91 -6.47 6.49
N ILE A 88 3.41 -6.61 7.72
CA ILE A 88 1.98 -6.64 8.02
C ILE A 88 1.62 -5.55 9.02
N LEU A 89 0.36 -5.10 8.98
CA LEU A 89 -0.23 -4.21 9.97
C LEU A 89 -1.52 -4.86 10.50
N ILE A 90 -1.71 -4.86 11.82
CA ILE A 90 -2.91 -5.41 12.45
C ILE A 90 -3.73 -4.28 13.04
N ILE A 91 -5.00 -4.22 12.67
CA ILE A 91 -6.00 -3.32 13.24
C ILE A 91 -7.07 -4.16 13.93
N GLU A 92 -7.42 -3.77 15.15
CA GLU A 92 -8.57 -4.31 15.88
C GLU A 92 -9.66 -3.26 15.93
N HIS A 93 -10.88 -3.62 15.54
CA HIS A 93 -12.05 -2.75 15.66
C HIS A 93 -13.29 -3.56 15.97
N GLU A 94 -14.00 -3.26 17.06
CA GLU A 94 -15.24 -3.95 17.46
C GLU A 94 -15.12 -5.49 17.44
N ARG A 95 -13.99 -6.01 17.94
CA ARG A 95 -13.63 -7.44 17.93
C ARG A 95 -13.40 -8.04 16.53
N ALA A 96 -13.38 -7.24 15.47
CA ALA A 96 -12.87 -7.67 14.17
C ALA A 96 -11.37 -7.38 14.09
N PHE A 97 -10.63 -8.27 13.42
CA PHE A 97 -9.20 -8.11 13.17
C PHE A 97 -8.96 -8.03 11.67
N PHE A 98 -8.13 -7.07 11.28
CA PHE A 98 -7.74 -6.81 9.91
C PHE A 98 -6.22 -6.95 9.86
N VAL A 99 -5.72 -7.97 9.16
CA VAL A 99 -4.30 -8.13 8.89
C VAL A 99 -4.04 -7.65 7.48
N LEU A 100 -3.47 -6.46 7.39
CA LEU A 100 -3.11 -5.85 6.12
C LEU A 100 -1.73 -6.34 5.72
N ILE A 101 -1.57 -6.73 4.46
CA ILE A 101 -0.35 -7.31 3.92
C ILE A 101 0.23 -6.35 2.88
N LYS A 102 1.48 -5.97 3.10
CA LYS A 102 2.31 -5.25 2.15
C LYS A 102 3.42 -6.16 1.65
N SER A 103 3.54 -6.25 0.33
CA SER A 103 4.48 -7.16 -0.33
C SER A 103 5.53 -6.39 -1.11
N TYR A 104 6.71 -6.98 -1.24
CA TYR A 104 7.72 -6.49 -2.15
C TYR A 104 7.21 -6.57 -3.59
N TYR A 105 7.35 -5.46 -4.30
CA TYR A 105 7.13 -5.41 -5.75
C TYR A 105 8.02 -6.45 -6.46
N GLN A 106 7.44 -7.15 -7.44
CA GLN A 106 8.17 -8.09 -8.29
C GLN A 106 8.06 -7.64 -9.74
N ASP A 107 9.18 -7.24 -10.33
CA ASP A 107 9.18 -6.87 -11.74
C ASP A 107 8.79 -8.05 -12.65
N ARG A 108 8.34 -7.70 -13.86
CA ARG A 108 7.92 -8.65 -14.88
C ARG A 108 8.97 -9.72 -15.19
N LYS A 109 10.26 -9.39 -15.18
CA LYS A 109 11.35 -10.33 -15.48
C LYS A 109 11.45 -11.39 -14.38
N LYS A 110 11.34 -10.99 -13.11
CA LYS A 110 11.33 -11.88 -11.95
C LYS A 110 10.10 -12.79 -11.98
N LEU A 111 8.92 -12.23 -12.26
CA LEU A 111 7.69 -13.02 -12.38
C LEU A 111 7.78 -14.05 -13.52
N ASN A 112 8.23 -13.64 -14.70
CA ASN A 112 8.44 -14.56 -15.83
C ASN A 112 9.37 -15.71 -15.43
N LYS A 113 10.50 -15.43 -14.77
CA LYS A 113 11.44 -16.46 -14.32
C LYS A 113 10.80 -17.45 -13.33
N LEU A 114 9.97 -16.97 -12.41
CA LEU A 114 9.34 -17.81 -11.38
C LEU A 114 8.21 -18.67 -11.92
N TYR A 115 7.38 -18.11 -12.81
CA TYR A 115 6.11 -18.73 -13.18
C TYR A 115 6.09 -19.45 -14.54
N SER A 116 7.04 -19.13 -15.44
CA SER A 116 7.21 -19.87 -16.71
C SER A 116 7.89 -21.23 -16.55
N ALA A 117 8.42 -21.54 -15.37
CA ALA A 117 9.10 -22.79 -15.12
C ALA A 117 8.10 -23.96 -15.07
N ARG A 118 8.40 -25.04 -15.81
CA ARG A 118 7.68 -26.32 -15.77
C ARG A 118 6.18 -26.23 -16.14
N CYS A 119 5.78 -25.23 -16.92
CA CYS A 119 4.43 -25.09 -17.47
C CYS A 119 4.40 -25.37 -18.98
N ARG A 120 3.21 -25.72 -19.51
CA ARG A 120 2.93 -25.87 -20.94
C ARG A 120 2.62 -24.53 -21.59
N SER A 121 1.89 -23.67 -20.87
CA SER A 121 1.59 -22.29 -21.24
C SER A 121 1.66 -21.42 -19.99
N TYR A 122 1.99 -20.14 -20.18
CA TYR A 122 1.91 -19.13 -19.13
C TYR A 122 1.56 -17.77 -19.74
N GLU A 123 0.79 -17.00 -19.00
CA GLU A 123 0.45 -15.62 -19.30
C GLU A 123 0.46 -14.83 -17.99
N ILE A 124 0.73 -13.52 -18.09
CA ILE A 124 0.65 -12.63 -16.95
C ILE A 124 -0.07 -11.37 -17.41
N ASP A 125 -1.16 -11.03 -16.76
CA ASP A 125 -1.97 -9.87 -17.10
C ASP A 125 -2.03 -8.87 -15.94
N LYS A 126 -2.24 -7.60 -16.29
CA LYS A 126 -2.58 -6.60 -15.28
C LYS A 126 -3.93 -6.99 -14.69
N PHE A 127 -4.03 -6.99 -13.37
CA PHE A 127 -5.28 -7.28 -12.68
C PHE A 127 -5.59 -6.12 -11.75
N GLY A 128 -6.36 -5.15 -12.25
CA GLY A 128 -6.56 -3.86 -11.57
C GLY A 128 -5.27 -3.04 -11.50
N HIS A 129 -5.16 -2.14 -10.52
CA HIS A 129 -4.00 -1.28 -10.34
C HIS A 129 -2.98 -1.85 -9.35
N TYR A 130 -3.39 -2.83 -8.55
CA TYR A 130 -2.62 -3.31 -7.41
C TYR A 130 -2.01 -4.70 -7.61
N MET A 131 -2.55 -5.47 -8.54
CA MET A 131 -2.19 -6.87 -8.74
C MET A 131 -1.83 -7.17 -10.19
N VAL A 132 -1.15 -8.29 -10.37
CA VAL A 132 -1.11 -9.02 -11.62
C VAL A 132 -1.70 -10.41 -11.41
N GLU A 133 -2.29 -10.94 -12.46
CA GLU A 133 -2.75 -12.32 -12.49
C GLU A 133 -1.80 -13.12 -13.37
N VAL A 134 -1.35 -14.26 -12.88
CA VAL A 134 -0.59 -15.24 -13.63
C VAL A 134 -1.51 -16.43 -13.89
N GLN A 135 -1.74 -16.71 -15.17
CA GLN A 135 -2.43 -17.91 -15.61
C GLN A 135 -1.39 -18.87 -16.17
N ARG A 136 -1.35 -20.10 -15.67
CA ARG A 136 -0.42 -21.11 -16.18
C ARG A 136 -1.00 -22.50 -16.18
N VAL A 137 -0.60 -23.30 -17.17
CA VAL A 137 -0.99 -24.71 -17.28
C VAL A 137 0.20 -25.58 -16.90
N THR A 138 0.09 -26.30 -15.79
CA THR A 138 1.11 -27.24 -15.30
C THR A 138 0.71 -28.68 -15.61
N ARG A 139 1.45 -29.67 -15.09
CA ARG A 139 1.04 -31.08 -15.17
C ARG A 139 -0.16 -31.39 -14.28
N SER A 140 -0.34 -30.64 -13.18
CA SER A 140 -1.42 -30.84 -12.21
C SER A 140 -2.72 -30.16 -12.61
N GLY A 141 -2.69 -29.23 -13.56
CA GLY A 141 -3.87 -28.54 -14.06
C GLY A 141 -3.58 -27.08 -14.40
N GLU A 142 -4.64 -26.32 -14.54
CA GLU A 142 -4.60 -24.87 -14.69
C GLU A 142 -4.52 -24.21 -13.32
N GLU A 143 -3.69 -23.17 -13.21
CA GLU A 143 -3.48 -22.40 -11.98
C GLU A 143 -3.70 -20.92 -12.27
N PHE A 144 -4.50 -20.28 -11.41
CA PHE A 144 -4.74 -18.84 -11.39
C PHE A 144 -4.08 -18.27 -10.15
N ILE A 145 -3.11 -17.37 -10.34
CA ILE A 145 -2.25 -16.88 -9.25
C ILE A 145 -2.29 -15.36 -9.24
N GLN A 146 -2.74 -14.78 -8.13
CA GLN A 146 -2.70 -13.34 -7.91
C GLN A 146 -1.45 -12.93 -7.14
N ILE A 147 -0.84 -11.82 -7.57
CA ILE A 147 0.41 -11.34 -7.02
C ILE A 147 0.34 -9.81 -6.88
N PRO A 148 0.64 -9.24 -5.70
CA PRO A 148 0.83 -7.80 -5.55
C PRO A 148 1.91 -7.28 -6.48
N ASN A 149 1.56 -6.27 -7.29
CA ASN A 149 2.45 -5.65 -8.27
C ASN A 149 2.73 -4.18 -7.94
N ILE A 150 2.66 -3.83 -6.65
CA ILE A 150 2.97 -2.50 -6.13
C ILE A 150 3.38 -2.61 -4.66
N ASN A 151 4.32 -1.77 -4.23
CA ASN A 151 4.84 -1.78 -2.88
C ASN A 151 3.97 -0.93 -1.93
N CYS A 152 2.74 -1.39 -1.64
CA CYS A 152 1.85 -0.85 -0.62
C CYS A 152 0.98 -1.96 -0.01
N TYR A 153 0.14 -1.66 0.98
CA TYR A 153 -0.84 -2.62 1.50
C TYR A 153 -1.92 -2.85 0.45
N THR A 154 -2.04 -4.06 -0.10
CA THR A 154 -2.98 -4.39 -1.19
C THR A 154 -3.98 -5.46 -0.82
N THR A 155 -3.74 -6.16 0.29
CA THR A 155 -4.51 -7.34 0.70
C THR A 155 -4.83 -7.23 2.19
N ALA A 156 -6.04 -7.62 2.57
CA ALA A 156 -6.47 -7.74 3.95
C ALA A 156 -6.94 -9.16 4.23
N ILE A 157 -6.45 -9.78 5.30
CA ILE A 157 -7.07 -10.98 5.88
C ILE A 157 -7.89 -10.54 7.08
N MET A 158 -9.18 -10.84 7.04
CA MET A 158 -10.15 -10.32 7.99
C MET A 158 -10.84 -11.45 8.73
N ILE A 159 -11.05 -11.24 10.02
CA ILE A 159 -11.96 -12.05 10.83
C ILE A 159 -13.35 -11.42 10.74
N ARG A 160 -14.35 -12.22 10.35
CA ARG A 160 -15.73 -11.75 10.17
C ARG A 160 -16.28 -11.18 11.49
N PRO A 161 -16.81 -9.93 11.53
CA PRO A 161 -17.26 -9.28 12.76
C PRO A 161 -18.41 -10.02 13.48
N PRO A 162 -18.59 -9.77 14.80
CA PRO A 162 -19.61 -10.43 15.62
C PRO A 162 -21.05 -10.27 15.09
N ASN A 163 -21.35 -9.09 14.54
CA ASN A 163 -22.65 -8.75 13.97
C ASN A 163 -22.96 -9.49 12.66
N ARG A 164 -22.02 -10.30 12.15
CA ARG A 164 -22.09 -11.07 10.90
C ARG A 164 -22.28 -10.21 9.65
N VAL A 165 -22.28 -8.88 9.77
CA VAL A 165 -22.38 -7.98 8.63
C VAL A 165 -21.03 -7.98 7.93
N PRO A 166 -20.97 -8.46 6.68
CA PRO A 166 -19.73 -8.44 5.94
C PRO A 166 -19.32 -7.00 5.61
N VAL A 167 -18.02 -6.70 5.57
CA VAL A 167 -17.49 -5.32 5.56
C VAL A 167 -17.75 -4.48 4.29
N SER A 168 -18.54 -4.85 3.29
CA SER A 168 -18.48 -4.29 1.91
C SER A 168 -17.08 -4.11 1.31
N ASN A 169 -16.93 -4.56 0.06
CA ASN A 169 -15.72 -4.41 -0.74
C ASN A 169 -15.23 -2.96 -0.84
N HIS A 170 -16.18 -2.03 -0.93
CA HIS A 170 -15.87 -0.62 -1.04
C HIS A 170 -15.29 -0.04 0.25
N ALA A 171 -15.78 -0.47 1.43
CA ALA A 171 -15.27 0.05 2.69
C ALA A 171 -13.88 -0.54 3.02
N SER A 172 -13.60 -1.79 2.66
CA SER A 172 -12.26 -2.38 2.80
C SER A 172 -11.25 -1.76 1.85
N GLU A 173 -11.64 -1.49 0.60
CA GLU A 173 -10.88 -0.69 -0.36
C GLU A 173 -10.51 0.67 0.25
N LEU A 174 -11.51 1.43 0.70
CA LEU A 174 -11.32 2.74 1.31
C LEU A 174 -10.42 2.71 2.54
N LEU A 175 -10.60 1.71 3.40
CA LEU A 175 -9.77 1.50 4.57
C LEU A 175 -8.31 1.33 4.17
N MET A 176 -8.01 0.42 3.23
CA MET A 176 -6.63 0.18 2.78
C MET A 176 -6.02 1.39 2.07
N HIS A 177 -6.78 2.10 1.24
CA HIS A 177 -6.32 3.36 0.64
C HIS A 177 -5.94 4.40 1.69
N ASN A 178 -6.82 4.62 2.67
CA ASN A 178 -6.59 5.61 3.73
C ASN A 178 -5.39 5.23 4.60
N ILE A 179 -5.22 3.95 4.92
CA ILE A 179 -4.06 3.46 5.67
C ILE A 179 -2.77 3.68 4.88
N ASN A 180 -2.75 3.31 3.60
CA ASN A 180 -1.58 3.54 2.75
C ASN A 180 -1.21 5.01 2.68
N LEU A 181 -2.19 5.91 2.48
CA LEU A 181 -1.95 7.35 2.46
C LEU A 181 -1.48 7.87 3.83
N ASN A 182 -2.13 7.48 4.92
CA ASN A 182 -1.78 7.95 6.26
C ASN A 182 -0.35 7.54 6.64
N LEU A 183 0.03 6.29 6.39
CA LEU A 183 1.39 5.80 6.62
C LEU A 183 2.41 6.48 5.69
N ALA A 184 2.05 6.74 4.43
CA ALA A 184 2.93 7.47 3.51
C ALA A 184 3.19 8.90 3.98
N ILE A 185 2.14 9.59 4.44
CA ILE A 185 2.21 10.97 4.91
C ILE A 185 2.98 11.09 6.21
N ALA A 186 2.76 10.17 7.16
CA ALA A 186 3.46 10.18 8.46
C ALA A 186 4.99 10.13 8.33
N LYS A 187 5.51 9.61 7.20
CA LYS A 187 6.95 9.59 6.91
C LYS A 187 7.54 10.99 6.74
N PHE A 188 6.76 11.96 6.26
CA PHE A 188 7.21 13.35 6.17
C PHE A 188 7.39 14.00 7.55
N ASP A 189 6.50 13.69 8.50
CA ASP A 189 6.59 14.21 9.86
C ASP A 189 7.89 13.75 10.54
N PHE A 190 8.24 12.47 10.38
CA PHE A 190 9.51 11.92 10.87
C PHE A 190 10.72 12.55 10.16
N LEU A 191 10.66 12.69 8.84
CA LEU A 191 11.76 13.25 8.05
C LEU A 191 12.07 14.70 8.41
N LEU A 192 11.05 15.50 8.74
CA LEU A 192 11.21 16.86 9.22
C LEU A 192 11.89 16.93 10.59
N GLN A 193 11.56 16.00 11.50
CA GLN A 193 12.26 15.90 12.78
C GLN A 193 13.74 15.58 12.56
N GLU A 194 14.06 14.61 11.70
CA GLU A 194 15.46 14.30 11.36
C GLU A 194 16.19 15.48 10.71
N LEU A 195 15.51 16.24 9.84
CA LEU A 195 16.09 17.42 9.19
C LEU A 195 16.47 18.50 10.20
N SER A 196 15.67 18.68 11.25
CA SER A 196 15.93 19.69 12.29
C SER A 196 17.26 19.46 13.02
N ASP A 197 17.68 18.21 13.17
CA ASP A 197 18.94 17.81 13.82
C ASP A 197 20.17 17.93 12.91
N ILE A 198 19.99 18.06 11.60
CA ILE A 198 21.09 18.20 10.63
C ILE A 198 21.68 19.60 10.71
N LYS A 199 23.01 19.70 10.72
CA LYS A 199 23.71 20.98 10.73
C LYS A 199 23.68 21.62 9.34
N GLU A 200 23.56 22.94 9.27
CA GLU A 200 23.45 23.69 7.99
C GLU A 200 24.61 23.41 7.02
N TYR A 201 25.80 23.11 7.53
CA TYR A 201 26.99 22.83 6.71
C TYR A 201 27.12 21.36 6.31
N ASP A 202 26.27 20.46 6.82
CA ASP A 202 26.29 19.03 6.50
C ASP A 202 25.51 18.76 5.20
N ARG A 203 26.16 19.08 4.09
CA ARG A 203 25.53 19.09 2.76
C ARG A 203 25.10 17.71 2.28
N ASP A 204 25.91 16.68 2.56
CA ASP A 204 25.61 15.33 2.12
C ASP A 204 24.35 14.81 2.83
N ALA A 205 24.23 15.07 4.14
CA ALA A 205 23.04 14.72 4.90
C ALA A 205 21.80 15.49 4.42
N LEU A 206 21.91 16.80 4.16
CA LEU A 206 20.80 17.59 3.60
C LEU A 206 20.34 17.04 2.25
N GLN A 207 21.29 16.73 1.36
CA GLN A 207 20.99 16.17 0.04
C GLN A 207 20.34 14.79 0.13
N GLU A 208 20.81 13.94 1.05
CA GLU A 208 20.21 12.63 1.33
C GLU A 208 18.75 12.76 1.80
N LYS A 209 18.47 13.68 2.73
CA LYS A 209 17.10 13.92 3.22
C LYS A 209 16.20 14.51 2.14
N GLY A 210 16.70 15.41 1.29
CA GLY A 210 15.97 15.89 0.12
C GLY A 210 15.63 14.75 -0.86
N ASN A 211 16.58 13.88 -1.16
CA ASN A 211 16.30 12.71 -2.01
C ASN A 211 15.30 11.73 -1.35
N THR A 212 15.34 11.60 -0.03
CA THR A 212 14.37 10.80 0.74
C THR A 212 12.96 11.39 0.65
N ALA A 213 12.80 12.70 0.81
CA ALA A 213 11.52 13.38 0.63
C ALA A 213 10.97 13.26 -0.77
N ARG A 214 11.84 13.35 -1.78
CA ARG A 214 11.45 13.09 -3.18
C ARG A 214 10.79 11.71 -3.32
N ARG A 215 11.43 10.67 -2.78
CA ARG A 215 10.90 9.30 -2.83
C ARG A 215 9.58 9.16 -2.07
N TYR A 216 9.42 9.84 -0.94
CA TYR A 216 8.15 9.85 -0.20
C TYR A 216 7.04 10.58 -0.96
N LEU A 217 7.38 11.68 -1.64
CA LEU A 217 6.44 12.41 -2.48
C LEU A 217 6.00 11.57 -3.68
N GLU A 218 6.95 10.91 -4.35
CA GLU A 218 6.67 9.94 -5.42
C GLU A 218 5.73 8.84 -4.92
N TYR A 219 5.99 8.27 -3.73
CA TYR A 219 5.12 7.26 -3.14
C TYR A 219 3.70 7.78 -2.84
N VAL A 220 3.56 8.98 -2.25
CA VAL A 220 2.25 9.61 -2.01
C VAL A 220 1.52 9.85 -3.33
N LEU A 221 2.18 10.44 -4.32
CA LEU A 221 1.57 10.76 -5.61
C LEU A 221 1.22 9.49 -6.39
N MET A 222 1.98 8.41 -6.26
CA MET A 222 1.63 7.10 -6.81
C MET A 222 0.28 6.63 -6.26
N LEU A 223 0.10 6.65 -4.93
CA LEU A 223 -1.17 6.26 -4.29
C LEU A 223 -2.33 7.18 -4.70
N VAL A 224 -2.07 8.48 -4.82
CA VAL A 224 -3.06 9.48 -5.25
C VAL A 224 -3.49 9.26 -6.71
N ASN A 225 -2.54 8.97 -7.61
CA ASN A 225 -2.84 8.67 -9.01
C ASN A 225 -3.68 7.39 -9.14
N ILE A 226 -3.35 6.34 -8.37
CA ILE A 226 -4.13 5.09 -8.39
C ILE A 226 -5.54 5.34 -7.87
N ARG A 227 -5.69 6.06 -6.75
CA ARG A 227 -7.01 6.44 -6.21
C ARG A 227 -7.82 7.33 -7.16
N ALA A 228 -7.14 8.08 -8.03
CA ALA A 228 -7.74 8.88 -9.09
C ALA A 228 -7.94 8.10 -10.40
N GLU A 229 -7.75 6.77 -10.39
CA GLU A 229 -7.91 5.86 -11.54
C GLU A 229 -7.13 6.31 -12.78
N LYS A 230 -5.93 6.85 -12.58
CA LYS A 230 -5.06 7.22 -13.69
C LYS A 230 -4.42 5.99 -14.31
N GLU A 231 -4.30 5.98 -15.63
CA GLU A 231 -3.59 4.92 -16.33
C GLU A 231 -2.25 5.44 -16.86
N PHE A 232 -1.25 4.57 -16.78
CA PHE A 232 0.09 4.80 -17.29
C PHE A 232 0.53 3.59 -18.10
N GLU A 233 1.35 3.82 -19.13
CA GLU A 233 1.94 2.75 -19.92
C GLU A 233 2.84 1.86 -19.07
N GLU A 234 3.68 2.47 -18.22
CA GLU A 234 4.58 1.81 -17.29
C GLU A 234 3.91 1.41 -15.97
N ASP A 235 4.52 0.47 -15.25
CA ASP A 235 4.09 0.11 -13.89
C ASP A 235 4.26 1.31 -12.94
N TYR A 236 3.30 1.52 -12.05
CA TYR A 236 3.31 2.60 -11.05
C TYR A 236 4.61 2.70 -10.26
N GLN A 237 5.19 1.55 -9.89
CA GLN A 237 6.43 1.47 -9.11
C GLN A 237 7.66 2.05 -9.84
N LYS A 238 7.59 2.19 -11.18
CA LYS A 238 8.68 2.70 -12.03
C LYS A 238 8.51 4.18 -12.36
N LEU A 239 7.36 4.78 -12.05
CA LEU A 239 7.10 6.17 -12.38
C LEU A 239 7.92 7.10 -11.48
N MET A 240 8.50 8.12 -12.11
CA MET A 240 9.28 9.17 -11.44
C MET A 240 8.40 10.39 -11.12
N LEU A 241 8.90 11.28 -10.25
CA LEU A 241 8.18 12.48 -9.80
C LEU A 241 7.50 13.26 -10.93
N GLY A 242 8.18 13.48 -12.06
CA GLY A 242 7.64 14.25 -13.20
C GLY A 242 6.34 13.65 -13.76
N SER A 243 6.28 12.33 -13.92
CA SER A 243 5.07 11.64 -14.43
C SER A 243 3.93 11.67 -13.41
N LEU A 244 4.26 11.47 -12.13
CA LEU A 244 3.29 11.39 -11.04
C LEU A 244 2.67 12.75 -10.66
N SER A 245 3.41 13.84 -10.86
CA SER A 245 3.01 15.19 -10.40
C SER A 245 1.81 15.77 -11.12
N ARG A 246 1.44 15.25 -12.30
CA ARG A 246 0.30 15.76 -13.07
C ARG A 246 -1.00 15.73 -12.28
N VAL A 247 -1.16 14.78 -11.36
CA VAL A 247 -2.36 14.66 -10.53
C VAL A 247 -2.62 15.90 -9.65
N ILE A 248 -1.56 16.61 -9.25
CA ILE A 248 -1.62 17.81 -8.39
C ILE A 248 -2.51 18.90 -9.02
N ASN A 249 -2.50 19.02 -10.35
CA ASN A 249 -3.29 20.02 -11.07
C ASN A 249 -4.80 19.85 -10.85
N PHE A 250 -5.24 18.62 -10.58
CA PHE A 250 -6.64 18.24 -10.41
C PHE A 250 -7.09 18.18 -8.95
N LEU A 251 -6.20 18.47 -7.98
CA LEU A 251 -6.52 18.42 -6.54
C LEU A 251 -7.26 19.66 -6.01
N GLY A 252 -7.57 20.64 -6.88
CA GLY A 252 -8.29 21.86 -6.47
C GLY A 252 -7.49 22.81 -5.58
N LEU A 253 -6.16 22.69 -5.55
CA LEU A 253 -5.27 23.51 -4.72
C LEU A 253 -5.30 25.01 -5.11
N PRO A 254 -5.16 25.94 -4.15
CA PRO A 254 -4.95 27.36 -4.43
C PRO A 254 -3.69 27.58 -5.28
N ASN A 255 -3.72 28.57 -6.18
CA ASN A 255 -2.60 28.84 -7.09
C ASN A 255 -1.27 29.11 -6.36
N LYS A 256 -1.32 29.79 -5.21
CA LYS A 256 -0.13 30.02 -4.37
C LYS A 256 0.51 28.69 -3.96
N LEU A 257 -0.28 27.79 -3.38
CA LEU A 257 0.19 26.47 -2.94
C LEU A 257 0.68 25.61 -4.12
N LYS A 258 0.04 25.69 -5.29
CA LYS A 258 0.53 25.02 -6.50
C LYS A 258 1.94 25.51 -6.89
N ASN A 259 2.18 26.82 -6.85
CA ASN A 259 3.50 27.37 -7.15
C ASN A 259 4.54 26.96 -6.11
N ASP A 260 4.20 27.01 -4.83
CA ASP A 260 5.08 26.59 -3.74
C ASP A 260 5.46 25.10 -3.89
N ILE A 261 4.50 24.24 -4.26
CA ILE A 261 4.75 22.82 -4.55
C ILE A 261 5.69 22.65 -5.74
N THR A 262 5.51 23.39 -6.83
CA THR A 262 6.41 23.33 -7.99
C THR A 262 7.85 23.66 -7.59
N LEU A 263 8.05 24.71 -6.79
CA LEU A 263 9.37 25.09 -6.28
C LEU A 263 9.97 23.99 -5.38
N ALA A 264 9.15 23.40 -4.50
CA ALA A 264 9.58 22.27 -3.69
C ALA A 264 10.01 21.07 -4.57
N GLN A 265 9.27 20.77 -5.64
CA GLN A 265 9.62 19.67 -6.56
C GLN A 265 10.93 19.93 -7.31
N GLU A 266 11.19 21.16 -7.74
CA GLU A 266 12.44 21.56 -8.38
C GLU A 266 13.65 21.39 -7.43
N LEU A 267 13.49 21.82 -6.17
CA LEU A 267 14.50 21.63 -5.13
C LEU A 267 14.79 20.14 -4.89
N LEU A 268 13.74 19.33 -4.70
CA LEU A 268 13.89 17.89 -4.48
C LEU A 268 14.50 17.15 -5.67
N ASN A 269 14.18 17.56 -6.90
CA ASN A 269 14.84 17.05 -8.10
C ASN A 269 16.33 17.37 -8.08
N SER A 270 16.70 18.58 -7.67
CA SER A 270 18.11 19.01 -7.55
C SER A 270 18.87 18.16 -6.52
N CYS A 271 18.22 17.73 -5.45
CA CYS A 271 18.81 16.82 -4.44
C CYS A 271 19.17 15.44 -5.01
N SER A 272 18.43 14.96 -6.01
CA SER A 272 18.62 13.60 -6.56
C SER A 272 19.75 13.48 -7.59
N HIS A 273 20.28 14.60 -8.08
CA HIS A 273 21.37 14.64 -9.05
C HIS A 273 22.67 15.02 -8.35
N HIS A 274 23.79 14.37 -8.74
CA HIS A 274 25.12 14.77 -8.30
C HIS A 274 25.58 16.02 -9.09
N GLY A 275 24.80 17.10 -8.98
CA GLY A 275 24.96 18.33 -9.76
C GLY A 275 25.84 19.38 -9.08
N GLY A 276 26.29 19.15 -7.84
CA GLY A 276 27.06 20.13 -7.07
C GLY A 276 26.30 21.40 -6.68
N VAL A 277 24.96 21.37 -6.79
CA VAL A 277 24.09 22.50 -6.44
C VAL A 277 24.03 22.63 -4.92
N ARG A 278 24.25 23.85 -4.42
CA ARG A 278 24.12 24.15 -2.99
C ARG A 278 22.65 24.12 -2.61
N ILE A 279 22.32 23.34 -1.59
CA ILE A 279 20.98 23.27 -0.98
C ILE A 279 21.10 23.86 0.42
N GLU A 280 20.36 24.93 0.71
CA GLU A 280 20.31 25.49 2.05
C GLU A 280 19.30 24.72 2.91
N LYS A 281 19.62 24.56 4.20
CA LYS A 281 18.73 23.87 5.15
C LYS A 281 17.33 24.51 5.18
N ASN A 282 17.26 25.84 5.25
CA ASN A 282 15.98 26.58 5.31
C ASN A 282 15.12 26.37 4.06
N GLU A 283 15.73 26.26 2.88
CA GLU A 283 14.99 25.98 1.63
C GLU A 283 14.39 24.58 1.66
N LEU A 284 15.16 23.61 2.18
CA LEU A 284 14.68 22.24 2.32
C LEU A 284 13.58 22.12 3.38
N GLU A 285 13.70 22.81 4.52
CA GLU A 285 12.65 22.87 5.53
C GLU A 285 11.36 23.46 4.96
N GLN A 286 11.44 24.60 4.25
CA GLN A 286 10.28 25.22 3.62
C GLN A 286 9.63 24.32 2.55
N ALA A 287 10.44 23.62 1.76
CA ALA A 287 9.92 22.63 0.82
C ALA A 287 9.17 21.50 1.53
N MET A 288 9.72 20.97 2.62
CA MET A 288 9.08 19.90 3.41
C MET A 288 7.76 20.34 4.04
N GLU A 289 7.71 21.55 4.62
CA GLU A 289 6.48 22.14 5.16
C GLU A 289 5.41 22.31 4.07
N THR A 290 5.82 22.72 2.87
CA THR A 290 4.92 22.82 1.71
C THR A 290 4.36 21.46 1.31
N LEU A 291 5.17 20.41 1.34
CA LEU A 291 4.73 19.04 1.06
C LEU A 291 3.82 18.48 2.14
N GLN A 292 4.04 18.84 3.41
CA GLN A 292 3.08 18.54 4.47
C GLN A 292 1.73 19.22 4.22
N GLN A 293 1.72 20.49 3.81
CA GLN A 293 0.47 21.18 3.46
C GLN A 293 -0.26 20.48 2.31
N LEU A 294 0.46 20.05 1.26
CA LEU A 294 -0.09 19.21 0.20
C LEU A 294 -0.68 17.90 0.75
N CYS A 295 0.03 17.22 1.65
CA CYS A 295 -0.43 15.97 2.25
C CYS A 295 -1.69 16.16 3.09
N GLN A 296 -1.78 17.24 3.88
CA GLN A 296 -2.99 17.59 4.63
C GLN A 296 -4.16 17.90 3.69
N TRP A 297 -3.90 18.61 2.60
CA TRP A 297 -4.90 18.86 1.57
C TRP A 297 -5.42 17.54 0.98
N ILE A 298 -4.51 16.63 0.58
CA ILE A 298 -4.85 15.30 0.05
C ILE A 298 -5.74 14.50 1.01
N LYS A 299 -5.46 14.54 2.32
CA LYS A 299 -6.30 13.86 3.34
C LYS A 299 -7.74 14.38 3.36
N GLY A 300 -7.94 15.67 3.07
CA GLY A 300 -9.26 16.29 3.02
C GLY A 300 -10.03 16.04 1.72
N ILE A 301 -9.42 15.43 0.70
CA ILE A 301 -10.06 15.19 -0.60
C ILE A 301 -10.95 13.95 -0.56
N ASP A 302 -12.20 14.14 -0.99
CA ASP A 302 -13.07 13.06 -1.44
C ASP A 302 -12.76 12.72 -2.91
N PHE A 303 -11.90 11.72 -3.11
CA PHE A 303 -11.43 11.32 -4.45
C PHE A 303 -12.53 10.78 -5.37
N PHE A 304 -13.69 10.35 -4.83
CA PHE A 304 -14.82 9.92 -5.66
C PHE A 304 -15.52 11.09 -6.37
N LYS A 305 -15.39 12.30 -5.82
CA LYS A 305 -15.85 13.52 -6.51
C LYS A 305 -14.85 13.95 -7.58
N VAL A 306 -13.55 13.81 -7.29
CA VAL A 306 -12.46 14.19 -8.21
C VAL A 306 -12.39 13.28 -9.44
N SER A 307 -12.58 11.97 -9.31
CA SER A 307 -12.57 11.04 -10.46
C SER A 307 -13.71 11.32 -11.46
N LYS A 308 -14.89 11.76 -10.97
CA LYS A 308 -16.04 12.16 -11.80
C LYS A 308 -15.79 13.42 -12.61
N ASP A 309 -15.10 14.40 -12.02
CA ASP A 309 -14.74 15.65 -12.69
C ASP A 309 -13.64 15.43 -13.74
N ILE A 310 -12.75 14.47 -13.50
CA ILE A 310 -11.67 14.09 -14.41
C ILE A 310 -12.18 13.23 -15.59
N ASN A 311 -13.15 12.34 -15.35
CA ASN A 311 -13.70 11.43 -16.37
C ASN A 311 -14.99 11.97 -17.04
N GLY A 312 -15.35 13.23 -16.79
CA GLY A 312 -16.39 13.95 -17.53
C GLY A 312 -17.84 13.49 -17.28
N LYS A 313 -18.13 12.83 -16.15
CA LYS A 313 -19.51 12.49 -15.74
C LYS A 313 -19.80 13.09 -14.37
N SER A 314 -20.26 14.33 -14.38
CA SER A 314 -20.75 15.02 -13.19
C SER A 314 -21.90 14.25 -12.53
N ILE A 315 -21.76 13.95 -11.24
CA ILE A 315 -22.92 13.72 -10.36
C ILE A 315 -22.70 14.54 -9.10
N ASN A 316 -23.52 15.57 -9.00
CA ASN A 316 -23.60 16.51 -7.91
C ASN A 316 -24.33 15.87 -6.73
N ILE A 317 -23.70 15.64 -5.58
CA ILE A 317 -24.43 15.39 -4.33
C ILE A 317 -23.71 16.04 -3.14
N ASN A 318 -24.30 17.14 -2.67
CA ASN A 318 -24.26 17.57 -1.28
C ASN A 318 -24.84 16.47 -0.38
N LYS A 319 -24.03 15.87 0.49
CA LYS A 319 -24.30 15.73 1.95
C LYS A 319 -23.26 14.80 2.63
N PRO A 320 -22.96 15.06 3.91
CA PRO A 320 -22.02 14.29 4.71
C PRO A 320 -22.66 13.01 5.26
N PHE A 321 -21.86 11.98 5.45
CA PHE A 321 -22.05 10.96 6.48
C PHE A 321 -21.00 11.18 7.57
#